data_AF-A0A9X3YGR4-F1
#
_entry.id   AF-A0A9X3YGR4-F1
#
_cell.length_a   1.000
_cell.length_b   1.000
_cell.length_c   1.000
_cell.angle_alpha   90.00
_cell.angle_beta   90.00
_cell.angle_gamma   90.00
#
_symmetry.space_group_name_H-M   'P 1'
#
loop_
_entity.id
_entity.type
_entity.pdbx_description
1 polymer ?
#
loop_
_entity_poly.entity_id
_entity_poly.type
_entity_poly.pdbx_seq_one_letter_code
_entity_poly.pdbx_strand_id
1 'polypeptide(L)'
;GARFAVCLAAMWAISRVSILRIRSATPLIYAVSMIPLLAVFVLGTGKYGRQWLDLKLFYLQPAELLKVSLPMMVAWYLHRMPLPPRFSTVLTSAVIIGVPAGLGMVQPDFGTGVLIAASGAFVLLLAGLPWWWVGVAVGGVAAAAPVAWFWL
;
A
#
# COMPACT_ATOMS: atom_id res chain seq x y z
N GLY A 1 -9.00 -8.64 26.54
CA GLY A 1 -8.45 -7.69 27.53
C GLY A 1 -7.12 -7.13 27.09
N ALA A 2 -6.01 -7.85 27.31
CA ALA A 2 -4.64 -7.33 27.15
C ALA A 2 -4.31 -6.76 25.75
N ARG A 3 -4.66 -7.46 24.66
CA ARG A 3 -4.39 -6.97 23.28
C ARG A 3 -5.06 -5.63 22.97
N PHE A 4 -6.30 -5.45 23.43
CA PHE A 4 -7.03 -4.20 23.26
C PHE A 4 -6.36 -3.03 24.00
N ALA A 5 -5.94 -3.26 25.25
CA ALA A 5 -5.21 -2.26 26.01
C ALA A 5 -3.87 -1.87 25.37
N VAL A 6 -3.15 -2.85 24.81
CA VAL A 6 -1.90 -2.61 24.05
C VAL A 6 -2.15 -1.76 22.81
N CYS A 7 -3.16 -2.10 22.00
CA CYS A 7 -3.52 -1.30 20.83
C CYS A 7 -3.92 0.12 21.21
N LEU A 8 -4.70 0.29 22.28
CA LEU A 8 -5.15 1.60 22.75
C LEU A 8 -3.99 2.45 23.29
N ALA A 9 -3.06 1.85 24.02
CA ALA A 9 -1.83 2.51 24.45
C ALA A 9 -0.95 2.91 23.25
N ALA A 10 -0.84 2.06 22.23
CA ALA A 10 -0.11 2.37 21.00
C ALA A 10 -0.74 3.54 20.24
N MET A 11 -2.08 3.56 20.10
CA MET A 11 -2.81 4.67 19.49
C MET A 11 -2.59 5.98 20.26
N TRP A 12 -2.64 5.93 21.60
CA TRP A 12 -2.38 7.10 22.44
C TRP A 12 -0.94 7.62 22.29
N ALA A 13 0.04 6.71 22.20
CA ALA A 13 1.43 7.08 21.97
C ALA A 13 1.65 7.71 20.58
N ILE A 14 1.08 7.11 19.53
CA ILE A 14 1.16 7.65 18.15
C ILE A 14 0.49 9.03 18.06
N SER A 15 -0.62 9.24 18.76
CA SER A 15 -1.31 10.53 18.82
C SER A 15 -0.43 11.67 19.38
N ARG A 16 0.59 11.36 20.18
CA ARG A 16 1.56 12.35 20.68
C ARG A 16 2.64 12.74 19.67
N VAL A 17 2.77 12.01 18.56
CA VAL A 17 3.79 12.28 17.54
C VAL A 17 3.31 13.40 16.61
N SER A 18 4.15 14.42 16.42
CA SER A 18 3.78 15.53 15.54
C SER A 18 3.65 15.09 14.08
N ILE A 19 2.65 15.65 13.39
CA ILE A 19 2.39 15.36 11.97
C ILE A 19 3.61 15.64 11.08
N LEU A 20 4.43 16.64 11.44
CA LEU A 20 5.67 16.99 10.73
C LEU A 20 6.72 15.86 10.81
N ARG A 21 6.84 15.17 11.95
CA ARG A 21 7.73 14.01 12.09
C ARG A 21 7.21 12.81 11.32
N ILE A 22 5.91 12.54 11.39
CA ILE A 22 5.28 11.45 10.62
C ILE A 22 5.53 11.67 9.13
N ARG A 23 5.35 12.90 8.67
CA ARG A 23 5.60 13.28 7.29
C ARG A 23 7.07 13.09 6.89
N SER A 24 8.04 13.53 7.69
CA SER A 24 9.46 13.33 7.33
C SER A 24 9.86 11.84 7.35
N ALA A 25 9.29 11.05 8.26
CA ALA A 25 9.52 9.61 8.38
C ALA A 25 8.75 8.78 7.33
N THR A 26 7.80 9.35 6.60
CA THR A 26 6.91 8.62 5.68
C THR A 26 7.65 7.73 4.66
N PRO A 27 8.72 8.19 3.96
CA PRO A 27 9.45 7.32 3.04
C PRO A 27 10.08 6.10 3.74
N LEU A 28 10.58 6.30 4.97
CA LEU A 28 11.14 5.23 5.78
C LEU A 28 10.05 4.25 6.23
N ILE A 29 8.89 4.76 6.68
CA ILE A 29 7.73 3.93 7.06
C ILE A 29 7.29 3.06 5.87
N TYR A 30 7.21 3.65 4.68
CA TYR A 30 6.89 2.91 3.46
C TYR A 30 7.95 1.84 3.14
N ALA A 31 9.23 2.18 3.14
CA ALA A 31 10.31 1.23 2.88
C ALA A 31 10.33 0.08 3.92
N VAL A 32 10.14 0.39 5.20
CA VAL A 32 10.06 -0.61 6.27
C VAL A 32 8.81 -1.50 6.10
N SER A 33 7.68 -0.95 5.65
CA SER A 33 6.47 -1.74 5.38
C SER A 33 6.59 -2.67 4.17
N MET A 34 7.52 -2.39 3.24
CA MET A 34 7.84 -3.29 2.12
C MET A 34 8.60 -4.54 2.56
N ILE A 35 9.44 -4.45 3.59
CA ILE A 35 10.26 -5.57 4.09
C ILE A 35 9.39 -6.78 4.46
N PRO A 36 8.36 -6.67 5.33
CA PRO A 36 7.53 -7.82 5.67
C PRO A 36 6.71 -8.32 4.49
N LEU A 37 6.34 -7.45 3.53
CA LEU A 37 5.62 -7.89 2.32
C LEU A 37 6.50 -8.82 1.48
N LEU A 38 7.77 -8.48 1.32
CA LEU A 38 8.74 -9.32 0.64
C LEU A 38 9.08 -10.58 1.45
N ALA A 39 9.24 -10.45 2.77
CA ALA A 39 9.57 -11.56 3.65
C ALA A 39 8.48 -12.65 3.67
N VAL A 40 7.21 -12.27 3.53
CA VAL A 40 6.08 -13.21 3.40
C VAL A 40 6.27 -14.17 2.22
N PHE A 41 6.91 -13.78 1.13
CA PHE A 41 7.11 -14.71 0.00
C PHE A 41 8.03 -15.90 0.34
N VAL A 42 8.91 -15.75 1.33
CA VAL A 42 9.85 -16.81 1.75
C VAL A 42 9.39 -17.50 3.03
N LEU A 43 8.93 -16.71 4.01
CA LEU A 43 8.63 -17.17 5.37
C LEU A 43 7.13 -17.21 5.68
N GLY A 44 6.28 -16.83 4.71
CA GLY A 44 4.85 -16.69 4.93
C GLY A 44 4.18 -18.02 5.21
N THR A 45 3.35 -18.04 6.25
CA THR A 45 2.50 -19.16 6.65
C THR A 45 1.04 -18.74 6.55
N GLY A 46 0.13 -19.71 6.41
CA GLY A 46 -1.31 -19.42 6.34
C GLY A 46 -2.12 -20.56 5.74
N LYS A 47 -3.35 -20.74 6.26
CA LYS A 47 -4.27 -21.82 5.89
C LYS A 47 -4.71 -21.78 4.42
N TYR A 48 -4.54 -20.62 3.76
CA TYR A 48 -4.90 -20.35 2.36
C TYR A 48 -3.76 -19.73 1.54
N GLY A 49 -2.52 -19.71 2.04
CA GLY A 49 -1.35 -19.19 1.32
C GLY A 49 -0.34 -18.43 2.17
N ARG A 50 0.61 -17.75 1.50
CA ARG A 50 1.67 -16.93 2.10
C ARG A 50 1.15 -15.52 2.38
N GLN A 51 0.44 -15.33 3.48
CA GLN A 51 -0.21 -14.04 3.81
C GLN A 51 0.18 -13.51 5.19
N TRP A 52 0.51 -14.43 6.11
CA TRP A 52 0.83 -14.12 7.48
C TRP A 52 2.30 -14.42 7.76
N LEU A 53 2.96 -13.53 8.49
CA LEU A 53 4.26 -13.81 9.11
C LEU A 53 4.03 -14.21 10.56
N ASP A 54 4.42 -15.44 10.91
CA ASP A 54 4.49 -15.87 12.30
C ASP A 54 5.78 -15.34 12.94
N LEU A 55 5.65 -14.31 13.79
CA LEU A 55 6.75 -13.71 14.53
C LEU A 55 6.93 -14.34 15.93
N LYS A 56 6.39 -15.54 16.15
CA LYS A 56 6.36 -16.30 17.43
C LYS A 56 5.55 -15.65 18.55
N LEU A 57 5.51 -14.32 18.65
CA LEU A 57 4.65 -13.59 19.60
C LEU A 57 3.28 -13.25 19.01
N PHE A 58 3.22 -12.91 17.72
CA PHE A 58 2.00 -12.54 17.03
C PHE A 58 2.12 -12.79 15.53
N TYR A 59 0.96 -12.86 14.86
CA TYR A 59 0.89 -12.94 13.41
C TYR A 59 0.83 -11.53 12.83
N LEU A 60 1.76 -11.18 11.96
CA LEU A 60 1.79 -9.91 11.26
C LEU A 60 1.31 -10.10 9.82
N GLN A 61 0.29 -9.35 9.42
CA GLN A 61 -0.15 -9.26 8.03
C GLN A 61 0.49 -8.02 7.38
N PRO A 62 1.43 -8.17 6.42
CA PRO A 62 2.14 -7.03 5.85
C PRO A 62 1.22 -6.03 5.15
N ALA A 63 0.14 -6.53 4.54
CA ALA A 63 -0.79 -5.73 3.78
C ALA A 63 -1.57 -4.70 4.65
N GLU A 64 -1.70 -4.96 5.96
CA GLU A 64 -2.25 -3.98 6.91
C GLU A 64 -1.36 -2.74 7.04
N LEU A 65 -0.03 -2.93 7.08
CA LEU A 65 0.92 -1.82 7.13
C LEU A 65 0.85 -0.97 5.87
N LEU A 66 0.67 -1.61 4.71
CA LEU A 66 0.63 -0.94 3.41
C LEU A 66 -0.62 -0.11 3.18
N LYS A 67 -1.75 -0.52 3.74
CA LYS A 67 -2.99 0.28 3.70
C LYS A 67 -2.81 1.68 4.30
N VAL A 68 -1.87 1.83 5.24
CA VAL A 68 -1.56 3.12 5.87
C VAL A 68 -0.36 3.78 5.21
N SER A 69 0.74 3.05 4.99
CA SER A 69 2.00 3.65 4.52
C SER A 69 1.96 4.10 3.06
N LEU A 70 1.19 3.42 2.19
CA LEU A 70 1.14 3.73 0.76
C LEU A 70 0.45 5.07 0.48
N PRO A 71 -0.78 5.35 0.97
CA PRO A 71 -1.40 6.67 0.79
C PRO A 71 -0.52 7.80 1.33
N MET A 72 0.13 7.57 2.47
CA MET A 72 1.07 8.52 3.05
C MET A 72 2.24 8.80 2.11
N MET A 73 2.86 7.76 1.53
CA MET A 73 3.99 7.90 0.60
C MET A 73 3.60 8.65 -0.68
N VAL A 74 2.44 8.33 -1.25
CA VAL A 74 1.93 9.02 -2.44
C VAL A 74 1.67 10.50 -2.11
N ALA A 75 1.02 10.79 -0.98
CA ALA A 75 0.78 12.17 -0.55
C ALA A 75 2.08 12.94 -0.30
N TRP A 76 3.08 12.29 0.31
CA TRP A 76 4.40 12.87 0.56
C TRP A 76 5.13 13.22 -0.74
N TYR A 77 5.06 12.32 -1.74
CA TYR A 77 5.68 12.54 -3.04
C TYR A 77 4.99 13.68 -3.80
N LEU A 78 3.66 13.69 -3.82
CA LEU A 78 2.88 14.71 -4.51
C LEU A 78 3.03 16.09 -3.88
N HIS A 79 3.18 16.20 -2.55
CA HIS A 79 3.44 17.49 -1.91
C HIS A 79 4.72 18.17 -2.44
N ARG A 80 5.74 17.40 -2.84
CA ARG A 80 7.01 17.97 -3.33
C ARG A 80 6.96 18.44 -4.77
N MET A 81 5.86 18.17 -5.46
CA MET A 81 5.70 18.41 -6.88
C MET A 81 4.74 19.57 -7.12
N PRO A 82 4.91 20.36 -8.19
CA PRO A 82 3.94 21.36 -8.57
C PRO A 82 2.61 20.68 -8.97
N LEU A 83 1.49 21.23 -8.48
CA LEU A 83 0.15 20.86 -8.93
C LEU A 83 -0.25 21.77 -10.11
N PRO A 84 -0.93 21.25 -11.15
CA PRO A 84 -1.32 19.84 -11.36
C PRO A 84 -0.14 18.92 -11.70
N PRO A 85 -0.19 17.64 -11.31
CA PRO A 85 0.91 16.70 -11.52
C PRO A 85 1.19 16.49 -13.01
N ARG A 86 2.47 16.58 -13.38
CA ARG A 86 2.93 16.26 -14.74
C ARG A 86 2.81 14.75 -14.99
N PHE A 87 2.80 14.35 -16.25
CA PHE A 87 2.74 12.92 -16.64
C PHE A 87 3.84 12.08 -15.95
N SER A 88 5.06 12.61 -15.82
CA SER A 88 6.16 11.95 -15.09
C SER A 88 5.84 11.74 -13.61
N THR A 89 5.21 12.72 -12.95
CA THR A 89 4.76 12.59 -11.56
C THR A 89 3.71 11.50 -11.41
N VAL A 90 2.74 11.46 -12.33
CA VAL A 90 1.70 10.42 -12.37
C VAL A 90 2.31 9.04 -12.56
N LEU A 91 3.27 8.90 -13.48
CA LEU A 91 3.96 7.65 -13.74
C LEU A 91 4.71 7.14 -12.50
N THR A 92 5.47 8.00 -11.81
CA THR A 92 6.16 7.61 -10.57
C THR A 92 5.18 7.21 -9.48
N SER A 93 4.08 7.97 -9.31
CA SER A 93 3.03 7.60 -8.35
C SER A 93 2.36 6.27 -8.71
N ALA A 94 2.12 6.00 -9.99
CA ALA A 94 1.59 4.73 -10.46
C ALA A 94 2.56 3.57 -10.14
N VAL A 95 3.88 3.77 -10.23
CA VAL A 95 4.88 2.77 -9.82
C VAL A 95 4.85 2.55 -8.31
N ILE A 96 4.80 3.63 -7.51
CA ILE A 96 4.71 3.57 -6.04
C ILE A 96 3.47 2.79 -5.59
N ILE A 97 2.36 2.89 -6.32
CA ILE A 97 1.12 2.17 -6.01
C ILE A 97 1.14 0.75 -6.59
N GLY A 98 1.60 0.61 -7.83
CA GLY A 98 1.54 -0.63 -8.60
C GLY A 98 2.43 -1.73 -8.05
N VAL A 99 3.62 -1.38 -7.56
CA VAL A 99 4.56 -2.35 -6.95
C VAL A 99 3.95 -3.05 -5.73
N PRO A 100 3.51 -2.35 -4.67
CA PRO A 100 2.90 -2.99 -3.51
C PRO A 100 1.57 -3.68 -3.84
N ALA A 101 0.73 -3.07 -4.68
CA ALA A 101 -0.55 -3.66 -5.05
C ALA A 101 -0.37 -4.96 -5.84
N GLY A 102 0.56 -4.97 -6.81
CA GLY A 102 0.90 -6.15 -7.59
C GLY A 102 1.49 -7.27 -6.74
N LEU A 103 2.43 -6.95 -5.86
CA LEU A 103 2.97 -7.92 -4.88
C LEU A 103 1.86 -8.48 -3.97
N GLY A 104 0.91 -7.66 -3.55
CA GLY A 104 -0.26 -8.10 -2.77
C GLY A 104 -1.24 -8.98 -3.56
N MET A 105 -1.34 -8.81 -4.89
CA MET A 105 -2.15 -9.65 -5.76
C MET A 105 -1.50 -10.99 -6.12
N VAL A 106 -0.15 -11.06 -6.09
CA VAL A 106 0.57 -12.35 -6.23
C VAL A 106 0.39 -13.20 -4.97
N GLN A 107 0.27 -12.57 -3.81
CA GLN A 107 -0.28 -13.24 -2.64
C GLN A 107 -1.74 -13.59 -2.98
N PRO A 108 -2.28 -14.75 -2.58
CA PRO A 108 -3.65 -15.17 -2.91
C PRO A 108 -4.71 -14.35 -2.14
N ASP A 109 -4.54 -13.02 -2.08
CA ASP A 109 -5.29 -11.99 -1.37
C ASP A 109 -5.70 -10.87 -2.33
N PHE A 110 -6.47 -11.21 -3.36
CA PHE A 110 -6.96 -10.24 -4.35
C PHE A 110 -7.67 -9.05 -3.70
N GLY A 111 -8.51 -9.28 -2.69
CA GLY A 111 -9.25 -8.22 -2.01
C GLY A 111 -8.33 -7.17 -1.37
N THR A 112 -7.24 -7.62 -0.74
CA THR A 112 -6.31 -6.71 -0.06
C THR A 112 -5.47 -5.92 -1.06
N GLY A 113 -5.02 -6.55 -2.15
CA GLY A 113 -4.32 -5.87 -3.24
C GLY A 113 -5.16 -4.76 -3.88
N VAL A 114 -6.45 -5.01 -4.12
CA VAL A 114 -7.39 -4.00 -4.64
C VAL A 114 -7.57 -2.83 -3.67
N LEU A 115 -7.71 -3.09 -2.38
CA LEU A 115 -7.84 -2.03 -1.36
C LEU A 115 -6.58 -1.15 -1.28
N ILE A 116 -5.40 -1.75 -1.39
CA ILE A 116 -4.11 -1.04 -1.43
C ILE A 116 -4.01 -0.17 -2.69
N ALA A 117 -4.40 -0.70 -3.86
CA ALA A 117 -4.42 0.07 -5.10
C ALA A 117 -5.43 1.24 -5.03
N ALA A 118 -6.64 0.97 -4.53
CA ALA A 118 -7.70 1.96 -4.41
C ALA A 118 -7.33 3.10 -3.46
N SER A 119 -6.67 2.81 -2.33
CA SER A 119 -6.24 3.83 -1.38
C SER A 119 -5.19 4.77 -1.98
N GLY A 120 -4.25 4.24 -2.76
CA GLY A 120 -3.28 5.05 -3.51
C GLY A 120 -3.91 5.88 -4.62
N ALA A 121 -4.79 5.28 -5.42
CA ALA A 121 -5.50 5.96 -6.50
C ALA A 121 -6.38 7.11 -5.97
N PHE A 122 -7.00 6.93 -4.81
CA PHE A 122 -7.79 7.97 -4.15
C PHE A 122 -6.94 9.21 -3.82
N VAL A 123 -5.70 9.03 -3.35
CA VAL A 123 -4.78 10.15 -3.10
C VAL A 123 -4.43 10.90 -4.38
N LEU A 124 -4.27 10.20 -5.51
CA LEU A 124 -4.03 10.84 -6.81
C LEU A 124 -5.22 11.68 -7.27
N LEU A 125 -6.45 11.18 -7.09
CA LEU A 125 -7.67 11.94 -7.37
C LEU A 125 -7.74 13.21 -6.51
N LEU A 126 -7.43 13.10 -5.21
CA LEU A 126 -7.38 14.26 -4.30
C LEU A 126 -6.31 15.29 -4.66
N ALA A 127 -5.22 14.87 -5.34
CA ALA A 127 -4.19 15.77 -5.84
C ALA A 127 -4.59 16.51 -7.13
N GLY A 128 -5.85 16.38 -7.57
CA GLY A 128 -6.39 17.05 -8.75
C GLY A 128 -6.21 16.25 -10.05
N LEU A 129 -5.85 14.97 -9.97
CA LEU A 129 -5.80 14.12 -11.16
C LEU A 129 -7.23 13.83 -11.65
N PRO A 130 -7.54 14.03 -12.94
CA PRO A 130 -8.89 13.81 -13.41
C PRO A 130 -9.23 12.31 -13.42
N TRP A 131 -10.49 12.01 -13.06
CA TRP A 131 -11.01 10.65 -12.84
C TRP A 131 -10.82 9.69 -14.03
N TRP A 132 -10.72 10.21 -15.25
CA TRP A 132 -10.48 9.40 -16.46
C TRP A 132 -9.12 8.69 -16.43
N TRP A 133 -8.09 9.21 -15.75
CA TRP A 133 -6.82 8.50 -15.59
C TRP A 133 -6.97 7.21 -14.79
N VAL A 134 -7.82 7.22 -13.76
CA VAL A 134 -8.15 6.01 -13.00
C VAL A 134 -8.93 5.05 -13.89
N GLY A 135 -9.87 5.56 -14.69
CA GLY A 135 -10.58 4.76 -15.70
C GLY A 135 -9.63 4.08 -16.71
N VAL A 136 -8.63 4.80 -17.21
CA VAL A 136 -7.61 4.26 -18.12
C VAL A 136 -6.75 3.21 -17.41
N ALA A 137 -6.34 3.45 -16.16
CA ALA A 137 -5.56 2.47 -15.39
C ALA A 137 -6.34 1.18 -15.15
N VAL A 138 -7.61 1.28 -14.70
CA VAL A 138 -8.48 0.13 -14.48
C VAL A 138 -8.77 -0.60 -15.80
N GLY A 139 -9.06 0.14 -16.87
CA GLY A 139 -9.27 -0.40 -18.21
C GLY A 139 -8.04 -1.14 -18.73
N GLY A 140 -6.83 -0.61 -18.50
CA GLY A 140 -5.57 -1.26 -18.84
C GLY A 140 -5.36 -2.58 -18.10
N VAL A 141 -5.64 -2.62 -16.79
CA VAL A 141 -5.57 -3.86 -15.99
C VAL A 141 -6.62 -4.87 -16.47
N ALA A 142 -7.85 -4.44 -16.74
CA ALA A 142 -8.90 -5.30 -17.25
C ALA A 142 -8.58 -5.86 -18.65
N ALA A 143 -7.95 -5.07 -19.53
CA ALA A 143 -7.50 -5.52 -20.84
C ALA A 143 -6.31 -6.48 -20.77
N ALA A 144 -5.46 -6.36 -19.75
CA ALA A 144 -4.36 -7.28 -19.50
C ALA A 144 -4.83 -8.61 -18.86
N ALA A 145 -5.99 -8.64 -18.20
CA ALA A 145 -6.48 -9.81 -17.48
C ALA A 145 -6.70 -11.06 -18.38
N PRO A 146 -7.29 -10.97 -19.59
CA PRO A 146 -7.38 -12.10 -20.51
C PRO A 146 -6.02 -12.61 -20.95
N VAL A 147 -5.06 -11.70 -21.18
CA VAL A 147 -3.70 -12.09 -21.56
C VAL A 147 -3.04 -12.85 -20.41
N ALA A 148 -3.13 -12.32 -19.19
CA ALA A 148 -2.61 -12.98 -18.00
C ALA A 148 -3.26 -14.36 -17.77
N TRP A 149 -4.55 -14.52 -18.07
CA TRP A 149 -5.28 -15.79 -17.96
C TRP A 149 -4.69 -16.90 -18.84
N PHE A 150 -4.13 -16.58 -20.01
CA PHE A 150 -3.49 -17.59 -20.87
C PHE A 150 -2.12 -18.07 -20.35
N TRP A 151 -1.52 -17.36 -19.39
CA TRP A 151 -0.21 -17.67 -18.80
C TRP A 151 -0.29 -18.16 -17.34
N LEU A 152 -1.49 -18.24 -16.77
CA LEU A 152 -1.82 -18.72 -15.43
C LEU A 152 -2.26 -20.18 -15.47
#